data_AF-A0A425WHM6-F1
#
_entry.id   AF-A0A425WHM6-F1
#
_cell.length_a   1.000
_cell.length_b   1.000
_cell.length_c   1.000
_cell.angle_alpha   90.00
_cell.angle_beta   90.00
_cell.angle_gamma   90.00
#
_symmetry.space_group_name_H-M   'P 1'
#
loop_
_entity.id
_entity.type
_entity.pdbx_description
1 polymer ?
#
loop_
_entity_poly.entity_id
_entity_poly.type
_entity_poly.pdbx_seq_one_letter_code
_entity_poly.pdbx_strand_id
1 'polypeptide(L)'
;MFMLDKMERKLGKYAIPRLMNYLIGGYILGYIFYAISSFTHADLLSFMTLEPYYICHGQIWRIITWVMIPPEQNILFAIIMIIFYWQLGTALERVWGTFRFNVYIFGGMILTLIGAFLLYIISCLIGGTWNIIGLGSYFSTNYINMSIFLAFALTFPEEKVLLYFFIPVKMKWMAVLYAVFLLIDIGNAISAGTAGIPLIVAIAASLANFVIYYLETRGWRGLGNYRRQRNFRRDYNNPWSSSSAWGGYGRNQNQPNERNAHGRQVAKHKCCICGRTELTNPELDFRYCTKCNGHYEYCSDHLFTHTHVK
;
A
#
# COMPACT_ATOMS: atom_id res chain seq x y z
N MET A 1 -7.29 1.54 14.77
CA MET A 1 -6.41 0.36 14.56
C MET A 1 -7.19 -0.96 14.52
N PHE A 2 -8.37 -1.01 13.89
CA PHE A 2 -9.19 -2.23 13.97
C PHE A 2 -10.04 -2.53 12.74
N MET A 3 -10.19 -1.62 11.76
CA MET A 3 -10.96 -1.91 10.56
C MET A 3 -10.08 -2.50 9.46
N LEU A 4 -9.11 -1.77 8.90
CA LEU A 4 -8.26 -2.33 7.84
C LEU A 4 -7.57 -3.65 8.21
N ASP A 5 -6.90 -3.76 9.36
CA ASP A 5 -6.21 -5.03 9.73
C ASP A 5 -7.19 -6.19 9.97
N LYS A 6 -8.40 -5.90 10.48
CA LYS A 6 -9.44 -6.91 10.70
C LYS A 6 -10.09 -7.32 9.38
N MET A 7 -10.24 -6.37 8.46
CA MET A 7 -10.70 -6.61 7.10
C MET A 7 -9.64 -7.38 6.32
N GLU A 8 -8.36 -7.04 6.43
CA GLU A 8 -7.24 -7.75 5.81
C GLU A 8 -7.19 -9.20 6.28
N ARG A 9 -7.34 -9.44 7.59
CA ARG A 9 -7.39 -10.81 8.12
C ARG A 9 -8.59 -11.63 7.61
N LYS A 10 -9.73 -10.98 7.32
CA LYS A 10 -10.96 -11.67 6.86
C LYS A 10 -11.06 -11.79 5.34
N LEU A 11 -10.63 -10.74 4.63
CA LEU A 11 -10.87 -10.51 3.21
C LEU A 11 -9.58 -10.42 2.39
N GLY A 12 -8.41 -10.50 3.02
CA GLY A 12 -7.10 -10.46 2.34
C GLY A 12 -6.94 -11.51 1.25
N LYS A 13 -7.59 -12.67 1.40
CA LYS A 13 -7.62 -13.74 0.39
C LYS A 13 -8.34 -13.37 -0.92
N TYR A 14 -9.20 -12.35 -0.90
CA TYR A 14 -9.92 -11.85 -2.09
C TYR A 14 -9.22 -10.65 -2.73
N ALA A 15 -8.06 -10.23 -2.21
CA ALA A 15 -7.32 -9.13 -2.80
C ALA A 15 -6.78 -9.53 -4.18
N ILE A 16 -7.04 -8.71 -5.19
CA ILE A 16 -6.62 -8.98 -6.56
C ILE A 16 -5.17 -8.51 -6.71
N PRO A 17 -4.21 -9.42 -6.96
CA PRO A 17 -2.82 -9.02 -7.19
C PRO A 17 -2.69 -8.31 -8.53
N ARG A 18 -1.81 -7.30 -8.59
CA ARG A 18 -1.54 -6.52 -9.81
C ARG A 18 -2.80 -5.84 -10.36
N LEU A 19 -3.59 -5.26 -9.46
CA LEU A 19 -4.88 -4.61 -9.79
C LEU A 19 -4.74 -3.60 -10.93
N MET A 20 -3.62 -2.87 -10.97
CA MET A 20 -3.37 -1.87 -12.00
C MET A 20 -3.35 -2.45 -13.42
N ASN A 21 -2.96 -3.71 -13.61
CA ASN A 21 -2.97 -4.36 -14.92
C ASN A 21 -4.40 -4.55 -15.45
N TYR A 22 -5.35 -4.83 -14.55
CA TYR A 22 -6.76 -5.00 -14.91
C TYR A 22 -7.39 -3.65 -15.30
N LEU A 23 -7.06 -2.57 -14.58
CA LEU A 23 -7.50 -1.22 -14.94
C LEU A 23 -7.00 -0.82 -16.33
N ILE A 24 -5.75 -1.11 -16.64
CA ILE A 24 -5.17 -0.83 -17.97
C ILE A 24 -5.82 -1.68 -19.05
N GLY A 25 -6.09 -2.95 -18.80
CA GLY A 25 -6.88 -3.78 -19.69
C GLY A 25 -8.26 -3.18 -19.97
N GLY A 26 -8.89 -2.61 -18.94
CA GLY A 26 -10.12 -1.82 -19.06
C GLY A 26 -9.96 -0.60 -19.97
N TYR A 27 -8.90 0.19 -19.80
CA TYR A 27 -8.61 1.33 -20.67
C TYR A 27 -8.40 0.93 -22.12
N ILE A 28 -7.66 -0.17 -22.39
CA ILE A 28 -7.46 -0.70 -23.75
C ILE A 28 -8.80 -1.04 -24.39
N LEU A 29 -9.69 -1.73 -23.66
CA LEU A 29 -11.05 -1.98 -24.12
C LEU A 29 -11.82 -0.68 -24.39
N GLY A 30 -11.69 0.32 -23.52
CA GLY A 30 -12.25 1.66 -23.71
C GLY A 30 -11.79 2.33 -25.00
N TYR A 31 -10.51 2.24 -25.36
CA TYR A 31 -10.00 2.73 -26.65
C TYR A 31 -10.55 1.96 -27.84
N ILE A 32 -10.76 0.65 -27.72
CA ILE A 32 -11.42 -0.14 -28.76
C ILE A 32 -12.85 0.37 -28.99
N PHE A 33 -13.61 0.61 -27.93
CA PHE A 33 -14.94 1.21 -28.03
C PHE A 33 -14.91 2.62 -28.61
N TYR A 34 -13.92 3.44 -28.24
CA TYR A 34 -13.72 4.76 -28.82
C TYR A 34 -13.43 4.71 -30.33
N ALA A 35 -12.59 3.77 -30.77
CA ALA A 35 -12.30 3.55 -32.18
C ALA A 35 -13.58 3.13 -32.93
N ILE A 36 -14.33 2.16 -32.41
CA ILE A 36 -15.61 1.71 -33.01
C ILE A 36 -16.63 2.86 -33.08
N SER A 37 -16.72 3.66 -32.02
CA SER A 37 -17.59 4.85 -31.98
C SER A 37 -17.23 5.83 -33.12
N SER A 38 -15.94 6.04 -33.35
CA SER A 38 -15.44 6.90 -34.42
C SER A 38 -15.76 6.36 -35.83
N PHE A 39 -15.76 5.03 -36.00
CA PHE A 39 -16.09 4.38 -37.29
C PHE A 39 -17.60 4.29 -37.57
N THR A 40 -18.42 4.10 -36.55
CA THR A 40 -19.87 3.88 -36.69
C THR A 40 -20.70 5.16 -36.49
N HIS A 41 -20.07 6.26 -36.07
CA HIS A 41 -20.71 7.52 -35.64
C HIS A 41 -21.73 7.34 -34.50
N ALA A 42 -21.69 6.21 -33.80
CA ALA A 42 -22.52 5.94 -32.63
C ALA A 42 -21.72 6.22 -31.36
N ASP A 43 -22.23 7.08 -30.47
CA ASP A 43 -21.54 7.47 -29.24
C ASP A 43 -21.59 6.38 -28.15
N LEU A 44 -20.79 5.32 -28.36
CA LEU A 44 -20.69 4.18 -27.45
C LEU A 44 -20.09 4.53 -26.08
N LEU A 45 -19.25 5.57 -26.01
CA LEU A 45 -18.64 6.02 -24.77
C LEU A 45 -19.66 6.64 -23.82
N SER A 46 -20.65 7.35 -24.36
CA SER A 46 -21.76 7.88 -23.58
C SER A 46 -22.56 6.79 -22.86
N PHE A 47 -22.58 5.55 -23.37
CA PHE A 47 -23.20 4.42 -22.65
C PHE A 47 -22.37 3.88 -21.49
N MET A 48 -21.09 4.25 -21.44
CA MET A 48 -20.16 3.80 -20.41
C MET A 48 -20.01 4.78 -19.24
N THR A 49 -20.44 6.04 -19.39
CA THR A 49 -20.31 7.08 -18.36
C THR A 49 -21.14 6.79 -17.11
N LEU A 50 -20.67 7.28 -15.96
CA LEU A 50 -21.37 7.15 -14.69
C LEU A 50 -22.53 8.14 -14.62
N GLU A 51 -23.68 7.75 -15.17
CA GLU A 51 -24.88 8.59 -15.19
C GLU A 51 -25.98 7.99 -14.28
N PRO A 52 -26.17 8.50 -13.05
CA PRO A 52 -27.14 7.96 -12.10
C PRO A 52 -28.57 7.89 -12.64
N TYR A 53 -28.98 8.88 -13.44
CA TYR A 53 -30.29 8.90 -14.08
C TYR A 53 -30.54 7.61 -14.87
N TYR A 54 -29.65 7.25 -15.81
CA TYR A 54 -29.82 6.05 -16.61
C TYR A 54 -29.64 4.76 -15.82
N ILE A 55 -28.83 4.77 -14.74
CA ILE A 55 -28.70 3.61 -13.85
C ILE A 55 -30.04 3.31 -13.17
N CYS A 56 -30.74 4.34 -12.68
CA CYS A 56 -32.08 4.17 -12.10
C CYS A 56 -33.12 3.69 -13.12
N HIS A 57 -32.90 3.90 -14.41
CA HIS A 57 -33.76 3.44 -15.51
C HIS A 57 -33.32 2.09 -16.12
N GLY A 58 -32.42 1.35 -15.46
CA GLY A 58 -32.06 -0.03 -15.83
C GLY A 58 -30.69 -0.20 -16.49
N GLN A 59 -29.91 0.87 -16.69
CA GLN A 59 -28.55 0.79 -17.27
C GLN A 59 -27.49 0.50 -16.19
N ILE A 60 -27.59 -0.66 -15.53
CA ILE A 60 -26.79 -1.02 -14.33
C ILE A 60 -25.29 -1.16 -14.65
N TRP A 61 -24.93 -1.49 -15.89
CA TRP A 61 -23.52 -1.65 -16.30
C TRP A 61 -22.68 -0.38 -16.10
N ARG A 62 -23.31 0.81 -16.14
CA ARG A 62 -22.67 2.11 -15.92
C ARG A 62 -21.99 2.27 -14.55
N ILE A 63 -22.32 1.41 -13.59
CA ILE A 63 -21.66 1.35 -12.28
C ILE A 63 -20.18 0.93 -12.39
N ILE A 64 -19.84 0.14 -13.42
CA ILE A 64 -18.51 -0.45 -13.61
C ILE A 64 -17.83 0.10 -14.87
N THR A 65 -18.59 0.27 -15.96
CA THR A 65 -18.01 0.62 -17.28
C THR A 65 -17.34 1.99 -17.30
N TRP A 66 -17.73 2.91 -16.41
CA TRP A 66 -17.14 4.25 -16.36
C TRP A 66 -15.65 4.24 -16.03
N VAL A 67 -15.19 3.21 -15.31
CA VAL A 67 -13.78 3.02 -14.96
C VAL A 67 -12.95 2.64 -16.19
N MET A 68 -13.59 2.11 -17.23
CA MET A 68 -12.92 1.72 -18.48
C MET A 68 -12.77 2.90 -19.45
N ILE A 69 -13.35 4.06 -19.14
CA ILE A 69 -13.25 5.23 -20.01
C ILE A 69 -11.80 5.72 -20.04
N PRO A 70 -11.20 5.84 -21.24
CA PRO A 70 -9.83 6.28 -21.38
C PRO A 70 -9.66 7.71 -20.82
N PRO A 71 -8.58 7.99 -20.08
CA PRO A 71 -8.35 9.30 -19.48
C PRO A 71 -8.01 10.39 -20.51
N GLU A 72 -7.51 10.00 -21.69
CA GLU A 72 -7.08 10.90 -22.75
C GLU A 72 -7.63 10.44 -24.09
N GLN A 73 -8.06 11.37 -24.94
CA GLN A 73 -8.52 11.01 -26.30
C GLN A 73 -7.34 10.82 -27.27
N ASN A 74 -6.25 11.56 -27.04
CA ASN A 74 -5.06 11.48 -27.86
C ASN A 74 -4.26 10.21 -27.56
N ILE A 75 -4.26 9.24 -28.49
CA ILE A 75 -3.63 7.92 -28.33
C ILE A 75 -2.15 8.02 -27.91
N LEU A 76 -1.39 8.99 -28.44
CA LEU A 76 0.02 9.15 -28.09
C LEU A 76 0.20 9.54 -26.61
N PHE A 77 -0.54 10.55 -26.14
CA PHE A 77 -0.50 10.98 -24.73
C PHE A 77 -1.12 9.95 -23.80
N ALA A 78 -2.16 9.27 -24.26
CA ALA A 78 -2.79 8.16 -23.57
C ALA A 78 -1.82 7.04 -23.22
N ILE A 79 -0.98 6.60 -24.18
CA ILE A 79 0.01 5.55 -23.94
C ILE A 79 1.00 6.00 -22.86
N ILE A 80 1.50 7.24 -22.97
CA ILE A 80 2.41 7.83 -21.98
C ILE A 80 1.76 7.85 -20.59
N MET A 81 0.52 8.31 -20.50
CA MET A 81 -0.25 8.40 -19.26
C MET A 81 -0.53 7.02 -18.66
N ILE A 82 -0.91 6.03 -19.47
CA ILE A 82 -1.14 4.66 -19.04
C ILE A 82 0.13 4.08 -18.43
N ILE A 83 1.27 4.21 -19.12
CA ILE A 83 2.57 3.71 -18.63
C ILE A 83 2.94 4.42 -17.33
N PHE A 84 2.75 5.73 -17.26
CA PHE A 84 3.03 6.52 -16.07
C PHE A 84 2.20 6.05 -14.87
N TYR A 85 0.88 5.99 -14.99
CA TYR A 85 0.02 5.53 -13.90
C TYR A 85 0.22 4.06 -13.56
N TRP A 86 0.58 3.23 -14.53
CA TRP A 86 0.97 1.84 -14.27
C TRP A 86 2.18 1.77 -13.33
N GLN A 87 3.21 2.58 -13.59
CA GLN A 87 4.41 2.64 -12.76
C GLN A 87 4.09 3.16 -11.35
N LEU A 88 3.30 4.22 -11.24
CA LEU A 88 2.88 4.76 -9.93
C LEU A 88 2.06 3.73 -9.13
N GLY A 89 1.07 3.12 -9.76
CA GLY A 89 0.18 2.14 -9.14
C GLY A 89 0.93 0.88 -8.69
N THR A 90 1.80 0.33 -9.53
CA THR A 90 2.60 -0.85 -9.19
C THR A 90 3.61 -0.58 -8.07
N ALA A 91 4.20 0.61 -8.02
CA ALA A 91 5.07 1.03 -6.92
C ALA A 91 4.30 1.15 -5.60
N LEU A 92 3.10 1.75 -5.62
CA LEU A 92 2.24 1.83 -4.45
C LEU A 92 1.76 0.47 -3.97
N GLU A 93 1.33 -0.41 -4.87
CA GLU A 93 0.89 -1.77 -4.53
C GLU A 93 2.03 -2.56 -3.85
N ARG A 94 3.27 -2.39 -4.31
CA ARG A 94 4.44 -3.05 -3.72
C ARG A 94 4.74 -2.56 -2.30
N VAL A 95 4.58 -1.27 -2.02
CA VAL A 95 4.88 -0.69 -0.69
C VAL A 95 3.74 -0.86 0.30
N TRP A 96 2.49 -0.73 -0.15
CA TRP A 96 1.32 -0.82 0.72
C TRP A 96 0.80 -2.26 0.89
N GLY A 97 1.14 -3.15 -0.04
CA GLY A 97 0.61 -4.50 -0.11
C GLY A 97 -0.71 -4.56 -0.88
N THR A 98 -0.95 -5.72 -1.49
CA THR A 98 -2.07 -5.95 -2.42
C THR A 98 -3.43 -5.62 -1.82
N PHE A 99 -3.74 -6.12 -0.61
CA PHE A 99 -5.06 -5.88 0.00
C PHE A 99 -5.36 -4.40 0.20
N ARG A 100 -4.39 -3.64 0.71
CA ARG A 100 -4.58 -2.23 1.05
C ARG A 100 -4.68 -1.36 -0.19
N PHE A 101 -3.90 -1.68 -1.23
CA PHE A 101 -4.05 -1.04 -2.53
C PHE A 101 -5.43 -1.31 -3.16
N ASN A 102 -5.94 -2.54 -3.06
CA ASN A 102 -7.31 -2.85 -3.50
C ASN A 102 -8.34 -2.01 -2.75
N VAL A 103 -8.28 -1.95 -1.41
CA VAL A 103 -9.22 -1.13 -0.62
C VAL A 103 -9.14 0.35 -1.01
N TYR A 104 -7.94 0.86 -1.30
CA TYR A 104 -7.76 2.25 -1.73
C TYR A 104 -8.44 2.55 -3.08
N ILE A 105 -8.25 1.69 -4.08
CA ILE A 105 -8.82 1.86 -5.41
C ILE A 105 -10.34 1.63 -5.40
N PHE A 106 -10.80 0.53 -4.79
CA PHE A 106 -12.24 0.25 -4.65
C PHE A 106 -12.95 1.28 -3.78
N GLY A 107 -12.32 1.74 -2.71
CA GLY A 107 -12.83 2.82 -1.86
C GLY A 107 -13.04 4.11 -2.65
N GLY A 108 -12.08 4.48 -3.51
CA GLY A 108 -12.20 5.62 -4.42
C GLY A 108 -13.38 5.46 -5.38
N MET A 109 -13.50 4.31 -6.03
CA MET A 109 -14.62 4.04 -6.95
C MET A 109 -15.98 4.12 -6.25
N ILE A 110 -16.09 3.56 -5.04
CA ILE A 110 -17.33 3.61 -4.24
C ILE A 110 -17.64 5.05 -3.81
N LEU A 111 -16.66 5.82 -3.33
CA LEU A 111 -16.88 7.23 -2.94
C LEU A 111 -17.31 8.08 -4.13
N THR A 112 -16.73 7.84 -5.30
CA THR A 112 -17.12 8.53 -6.54
C THR A 112 -18.55 8.19 -6.93
N LEU A 113 -18.93 6.91 -6.82
CA LEU A 113 -20.29 6.44 -7.07
C LEU A 113 -21.29 7.05 -6.08
N ILE A 114 -20.99 7.03 -4.78
CA ILE A 114 -21.83 7.66 -3.75
C ILE A 114 -21.98 9.17 -4.05
N GLY A 115 -20.90 9.86 -4.40
CA GLY A 115 -20.94 11.27 -4.77
C GLY A 115 -21.87 11.56 -5.95
N ALA A 116 -21.79 10.76 -7.01
CA ALA A 116 -22.66 10.88 -8.17
C ALA A 116 -24.14 10.66 -7.83
N PHE A 117 -24.46 9.59 -7.09
CA PHE A 117 -25.84 9.29 -6.67
C PHE A 117 -26.40 10.32 -5.69
N LEU A 118 -25.57 10.83 -4.77
CA LEU A 118 -25.98 11.85 -3.82
C LEU A 118 -26.33 13.15 -4.53
N LEU A 119 -25.51 13.58 -5.50
CA LEU A 119 -25.85 14.73 -6.35
C LEU A 119 -27.14 14.51 -7.13
N TYR A 120 -27.32 13.33 -7.72
CA TYR A 120 -28.54 12.99 -8.45
C TYR A 120 -29.78 13.10 -7.55
N ILE A 121 -29.74 12.52 -6.35
CA ILE A 121 -30.86 12.60 -5.39
C ILE A 121 -31.13 14.05 -4.98
N ILE A 122 -30.10 14.82 -4.63
CA ILE A 122 -30.24 16.24 -4.29
C ILE A 122 -30.83 17.03 -5.46
N SER A 123 -30.39 16.77 -6.69
CA SER A 123 -30.90 17.44 -7.89
C SER A 123 -32.40 17.18 -8.11
N CYS A 124 -32.85 15.96 -7.82
CA CYS A 124 -34.25 15.55 -7.89
C CYS A 124 -35.10 16.21 -6.78
N LEU A 125 -34.55 16.34 -5.57
CA LEU A 125 -35.24 16.96 -4.42
C LEU A 125 -35.37 18.48 -4.54
N ILE A 126 -34.40 19.17 -5.14
CA ILE A 126 -34.37 20.64 -5.25
C ILE A 126 -35.13 21.14 -6.49
N GLY A 127 -35.57 20.24 -7.39
CA GLY A 127 -36.48 20.59 -8.48
C GLY A 127 -35.84 21.41 -9.61
N GLY A 128 -34.71 20.96 -10.16
CA GLY A 128 -34.32 21.32 -11.54
C GLY A 128 -33.19 22.33 -11.75
N THR A 129 -32.35 22.62 -10.75
CA THR A 129 -31.20 23.54 -10.96
C THR A 129 -30.02 22.91 -11.70
N TRP A 130 -29.99 21.57 -11.82
CA TRP A 130 -28.88 20.81 -12.42
C TRP A 130 -29.43 19.92 -13.53
N ASN A 131 -28.76 19.89 -14.69
CA ASN A 131 -29.07 18.92 -15.74
C ASN A 131 -28.92 17.51 -15.15
N ILE A 132 -30.05 16.85 -14.90
CA ILE A 132 -30.15 15.50 -14.33
C ILE A 132 -29.46 14.48 -15.25
N ILE A 133 -29.32 14.85 -16.52
CA ILE A 133 -28.66 14.11 -17.59
C ILE A 133 -27.36 14.85 -17.95
N GLY A 134 -26.22 14.17 -17.86
CA GLY A 134 -24.89 14.71 -18.15
C GLY A 134 -24.02 14.89 -16.91
N LEU A 135 -24.49 14.48 -15.72
CA LEU A 135 -23.69 14.45 -14.50
C LEU A 135 -22.45 13.55 -14.65
N GLY A 136 -22.54 12.51 -15.46
CA GLY A 136 -21.44 11.59 -15.71
C GLY A 136 -20.23 12.22 -16.39
N SER A 137 -20.37 13.40 -17.01
CA SER A 137 -19.23 14.16 -17.54
C SER A 137 -18.29 14.66 -16.43
N TYR A 138 -18.82 14.91 -15.24
CA TYR A 138 -18.05 15.37 -14.08
C TYR A 138 -17.40 14.24 -13.30
N PHE A 139 -17.77 12.98 -13.56
CA PHE A 139 -17.28 11.80 -12.86
C PHE A 139 -16.53 10.88 -13.83
N SER A 140 -15.20 11.01 -13.85
CA SER A 140 -14.33 10.25 -14.74
C SER A 140 -13.19 9.54 -14.00
N THR A 141 -12.44 8.75 -14.74
CA THR A 141 -11.23 8.05 -14.27
C THR A 141 -10.13 9.01 -13.80
N ASN A 142 -10.25 10.30 -14.11
CA ASN A 142 -9.32 11.34 -13.66
C ASN A 142 -9.20 11.38 -12.14
N TYR A 143 -10.30 11.21 -11.39
CA TYR A 143 -10.23 11.25 -9.92
C TYR A 143 -9.47 10.06 -9.33
N ILE A 144 -9.59 8.88 -9.94
CA ILE A 144 -8.81 7.69 -9.53
C ILE A 144 -7.32 7.97 -9.79
N ASN A 145 -6.99 8.48 -10.98
CA ASN A 145 -5.63 8.83 -11.38
C ASN A 145 -5.03 9.91 -10.47
N MET A 146 -5.79 10.96 -10.17
CA MET A 146 -5.42 12.03 -9.24
C MET A 146 -5.18 11.50 -7.81
N SER A 147 -6.05 10.61 -7.34
CA SER A 147 -5.90 9.95 -6.03
C SER A 147 -4.59 9.14 -6.01
N ILE A 148 -4.30 8.34 -7.03
CA ILE A 148 -3.05 7.57 -7.17
C ILE A 148 -1.83 8.52 -7.16
N PHE A 149 -1.92 9.61 -7.93
CA PHE A 149 -0.86 10.60 -8.03
C PHE A 149 -0.51 11.22 -6.67
N LEU A 150 -1.53 11.68 -5.93
CA LEU A 150 -1.37 12.29 -4.61
C LEU A 150 -0.82 11.28 -3.59
N ALA A 151 -1.32 10.04 -3.62
CA ALA A 151 -0.81 8.94 -2.81
C ALA A 151 0.67 8.65 -3.07
N PHE A 152 1.08 8.63 -4.33
CA PHE A 152 2.47 8.44 -4.71
C PHE A 152 3.34 9.60 -4.23
N ALA A 153 2.91 10.85 -4.46
CA ALA A 153 3.70 12.02 -4.11
C ALA A 153 3.99 12.15 -2.61
N LEU A 154 3.08 11.68 -1.76
CA LEU A 154 3.27 11.70 -0.30
C LEU A 154 4.03 10.48 0.23
N THR A 155 3.97 9.36 -0.49
CA THR A 155 4.77 8.16 -0.17
C THR A 155 6.23 8.36 -0.58
N PHE A 156 6.45 9.02 -1.73
CA PHE A 156 7.74 9.19 -2.38
C PHE A 156 8.01 10.66 -2.76
N PRO A 157 8.09 11.59 -1.78
CA PRO A 157 8.18 13.03 -2.06
C PRO A 157 9.50 13.47 -2.72
N GLU A 158 10.58 12.71 -2.51
CA GLU A 158 11.91 13.02 -3.05
C GLU A 158 12.21 12.32 -4.38
N GLU A 159 11.35 11.38 -4.81
CA GLU A 159 11.48 10.74 -6.11
C GLU A 159 11.26 11.76 -7.23
N LYS A 160 12.04 11.60 -8.30
CA LYS A 160 12.03 12.51 -9.45
C LYS A 160 11.28 11.88 -10.61
N VAL A 161 10.35 12.63 -11.20
CA VAL A 161 9.70 12.28 -12.46
C VAL A 161 10.22 13.21 -13.54
N LEU A 162 10.51 12.66 -14.72
CA LEU A 162 10.97 13.42 -15.88
C LEU A 162 9.77 14.05 -16.58
N LEU A 163 9.55 15.34 -16.35
CA LEU A 163 8.54 16.13 -17.04
C LEU A 163 8.96 16.36 -18.49
N TYR A 164 8.08 15.99 -19.43
CA TYR A 164 8.36 15.93 -20.88
C TYR A 164 9.65 15.20 -21.25
N PHE A 165 10.11 14.23 -20.44
CA PHE A 165 11.39 13.52 -20.62
C PHE A 165 12.66 14.38 -20.48
N PHE A 166 12.55 15.69 -20.22
CA PHE A 166 13.70 16.60 -20.12
C PHE A 166 13.96 17.12 -18.70
N ILE A 167 12.90 17.45 -17.94
CA ILE A 167 13.05 18.18 -16.67
C ILE A 167 12.74 17.24 -15.49
N PRO A 168 13.73 16.81 -14.69
CA PRO A 168 13.47 16.01 -13.50
C PRO A 168 12.88 16.87 -12.38
N VAL A 169 11.59 16.69 -12.10
CA VAL A 169 10.88 17.40 -11.03
C VAL A 169 10.59 16.44 -9.88
N LYS A 170 10.84 16.87 -8.64
CA LYS A 170 10.49 16.07 -7.45
C LYS A 170 8.98 16.00 -7.29
N MET A 171 8.47 14.84 -6.89
CA MET A 171 7.04 14.62 -6.72
C MET A 171 6.35 15.58 -5.76
N LYS A 172 7.05 16.02 -4.69
CA LYS A 172 6.49 17.02 -3.77
C LYS A 172 6.11 18.34 -4.45
N TRP A 173 6.90 18.80 -5.42
CA TRP A 173 6.60 20.02 -6.16
C TRP A 173 5.45 19.82 -7.13
N MET A 174 5.37 18.65 -7.75
CA MET A 174 4.24 18.30 -8.60
C MET A 174 2.94 18.20 -7.80
N ALA A 175 2.97 17.68 -6.57
CA ALA A 175 1.80 17.67 -5.69
C ALA A 175 1.34 19.09 -5.30
N VAL A 176 2.29 20.01 -5.05
CA VAL A 176 1.96 21.43 -4.79
C VAL A 176 1.32 22.05 -6.03
N LEU A 177 1.92 21.88 -7.21
CA LEU A 177 1.37 22.37 -8.47
C LEU A 177 -0.03 21.80 -8.73
N TYR A 178 -0.23 20.50 -8.49
CA TYR A 178 -1.52 19.85 -8.59
C TYR A 178 -2.54 20.44 -7.60
N ALA A 179 -2.15 20.68 -6.35
CA ALA A 179 -3.01 21.31 -5.36
C ALA A 179 -3.41 22.75 -5.75
N VAL A 180 -2.49 23.50 -6.38
CA VAL A 180 -2.79 24.84 -6.92
C VAL A 180 -3.83 24.76 -8.04
N PHE A 181 -3.67 23.84 -8.99
CA PHE A 181 -4.67 23.65 -10.06
C PHE A 181 -6.05 23.27 -9.48
N LEU A 182 -6.07 22.38 -8.49
CA LEU A 182 -7.30 22.00 -7.80
C LEU A 182 -7.97 23.21 -7.12
N LEU A 183 -7.20 24.09 -6.48
CA LEU A 183 -7.75 25.32 -5.89
C LEU A 183 -8.31 26.28 -6.94
N ILE A 184 -7.67 26.38 -8.11
CA ILE A 184 -8.18 27.17 -9.24
C ILE A 184 -9.48 26.56 -9.75
N ASP A 185 -9.56 25.24 -9.89
CA ASP A 185 -10.77 24.54 -10.31
C ASP A 185 -11.93 24.75 -9.32
N ILE A 186 -11.64 24.70 -8.01
CA ILE A 186 -12.62 25.05 -6.97
C ILE A 186 -13.06 26.52 -7.10
N GLY A 187 -12.13 27.45 -7.31
CA GLY A 187 -12.45 28.87 -7.51
C GLY A 187 -13.37 29.10 -8.71
N ASN A 188 -13.03 28.46 -9.84
CA ASN A 188 -13.85 28.47 -11.05
C ASN A 188 -15.23 27.86 -10.80
N ALA A 189 -15.30 26.73 -10.08
CA ALA A 189 -16.56 26.08 -9.74
C ALA A 189 -17.45 26.96 -8.86
N ILE A 190 -16.87 27.65 -7.87
CA ILE A 190 -17.60 28.60 -7.02
C ILE A 190 -18.12 29.78 -7.86
N SER A 191 -17.30 30.30 -8.78
CA SER A 191 -17.71 31.39 -9.68
C SER A 191 -18.84 30.98 -10.64
N ALA A 192 -18.90 29.69 -11.01
CA ALA A 192 -19.98 29.11 -11.81
C ALA A 192 -21.27 28.85 -11.00
N GLY A 193 -21.29 29.15 -9.70
CA GLY A 193 -22.46 29.04 -8.83
C GLY A 193 -23.05 27.62 -8.82
N THR A 194 -24.35 27.51 -9.09
CA THR A 194 -25.04 26.22 -9.18
C THR A 194 -24.74 25.45 -10.47
N ALA A 195 -23.63 25.66 -11.15
CA ALA A 195 -23.12 24.74 -12.17
C ALA A 195 -21.82 24.06 -11.72
N GLY A 196 -21.13 24.60 -10.71
CA GLY A 196 -19.85 24.08 -10.23
C GLY A 196 -19.93 23.03 -9.12
N ILE A 197 -21.08 22.81 -8.48
CA ILE A 197 -21.19 21.85 -7.36
C ILE A 197 -20.80 20.41 -7.75
N PRO A 198 -21.16 19.87 -8.94
CA PRO A 198 -20.71 18.55 -9.36
C PRO A 198 -19.20 18.41 -9.39
N LEU A 199 -18.50 19.42 -9.90
CA LEU A 199 -17.05 19.46 -9.92
C LEU A 199 -16.49 19.49 -8.49
N ILE A 200 -17.05 20.32 -7.61
CA ILE A 200 -16.62 20.40 -6.20
C ILE A 200 -16.82 19.06 -5.49
N VAL A 201 -17.96 18.39 -5.70
CA VAL A 201 -18.25 17.09 -5.08
C VAL A 201 -17.32 16.01 -5.62
N ALA A 202 -17.03 16.02 -6.92
CA ALA A 202 -16.12 15.05 -7.52
C ALA A 202 -14.67 15.24 -7.02
N ILE A 203 -14.21 16.49 -6.92
CA ILE A 203 -12.93 16.85 -6.28
C ILE A 203 -12.93 16.40 -4.80
N ALA A 204 -13.99 16.72 -4.05
CA ALA A 204 -14.12 16.34 -2.65
C ALA A 204 -14.13 14.82 -2.45
N ALA A 205 -14.78 14.06 -3.32
CA ALA A 205 -14.77 12.60 -3.29
C ALA A 205 -13.35 12.02 -3.49
N SER A 206 -12.58 12.60 -4.43
CA SER A 206 -11.20 12.19 -4.68
C SER A 206 -10.28 12.47 -3.48
N LEU A 207 -10.40 13.66 -2.88
CA LEU A 207 -9.64 14.05 -1.70
C LEU A 207 -10.08 13.26 -0.47
N ALA A 208 -11.37 12.99 -0.31
CA ALA A 208 -11.90 12.18 0.78
C ALA A 208 -11.32 10.77 0.74
N ASN A 209 -11.26 10.13 -0.43
CA ASN A 209 -10.63 8.81 -0.56
C ASN A 209 -9.18 8.82 -0.08
N PHE A 210 -8.42 9.82 -0.55
CA PHE A 210 -7.03 10.01 -0.14
C PHE A 210 -6.89 10.27 1.37
N VAL A 211 -7.68 11.19 1.92
CA VAL A 211 -7.61 11.60 3.33
C VAL A 211 -8.00 10.45 4.25
N ILE A 212 -9.08 9.72 3.96
CA ILE A 212 -9.53 8.55 4.73
C ILE A 212 -8.40 7.52 4.79
N TYR A 213 -7.82 7.19 3.63
CA TYR A 213 -6.73 6.23 3.57
C TYR A 213 -5.46 6.72 4.29
N TYR A 214 -5.10 7.99 4.11
CA TYR A 214 -3.93 8.58 4.75
C TYR A 214 -4.06 8.61 6.27
N LEU A 215 -5.23 8.96 6.81
CA LEU A 215 -5.50 8.96 8.25
C LEU A 215 -5.45 7.55 8.82
N GLU A 216 -5.99 6.55 8.11
CA GLU A 216 -5.94 5.16 8.56
C GLU A 216 -4.50 4.60 8.53
N THR A 217 -3.72 5.03 7.55
CA THR A 217 -2.32 4.64 7.34
C THR A 217 -1.34 5.35 8.29
N ARG A 218 -1.58 6.61 8.66
CA ARG A 218 -0.69 7.39 9.57
C ARG A 218 -0.62 6.80 10.98
N GLY A 219 -1.64 6.04 11.40
CA GLY A 219 -1.59 5.22 12.61
C GLY A 219 -0.46 4.18 12.64
N TRP A 220 0.20 3.89 11.51
CA TRP A 220 1.26 2.89 11.41
C TRP A 220 2.62 3.32 11.95
N ARG A 221 3.03 4.58 11.83
CA ARG A 221 4.39 5.00 12.23
C ARG A 221 4.59 5.08 13.75
N GLY A 222 3.52 5.08 14.55
CA GLY A 222 3.59 5.19 16.01
C GLY A 222 3.30 3.89 16.78
N LEU A 223 2.40 3.03 16.31
CA LEU A 223 1.85 1.94 17.13
C LEU A 223 2.39 0.54 16.86
N GLY A 224 2.95 0.27 15.66
CA GLY A 224 3.62 -1.00 15.38
C GLY A 224 4.81 -1.22 16.32
N ASN A 225 5.62 -0.18 16.50
CA ASN A 225 6.72 -0.17 17.45
C ASN A 225 6.23 -0.25 18.90
N TYR A 226 5.09 0.36 19.24
CA TYR A 226 4.56 0.35 20.62
C TYR A 226 3.97 -1.01 21.03
N ARG A 227 3.26 -1.72 20.14
CA ARG A 227 2.78 -3.08 20.41
C ARG A 227 3.90 -4.11 20.41
N ARG A 228 4.87 -3.98 19.48
CA ARG A 228 6.07 -4.82 19.48
C ARG A 228 6.91 -4.56 20.73
N GLN A 229 7.09 -3.30 21.16
CA GLN A 229 7.73 -2.95 22.43
C GLN A 229 6.93 -3.40 23.64
N ARG A 230 5.59 -3.36 23.62
CA ARG A 230 4.76 -3.79 24.76
C ARG A 230 4.77 -5.30 24.92
N ASN A 231 4.74 -6.05 23.82
CA ASN A 231 4.88 -7.51 23.85
C ASN A 231 6.31 -7.89 24.25
N PHE A 232 7.34 -7.26 23.66
CA PHE A 232 8.72 -7.48 24.05
C PHE A 232 8.99 -7.12 25.53
N ARG A 233 8.41 -6.01 26.04
CA ARG A 233 8.47 -5.64 27.46
C ARG A 233 7.70 -6.59 28.36
N ARG A 234 6.57 -7.15 27.90
CA ARG A 234 5.81 -8.16 28.65
C ARG A 234 6.56 -9.48 28.73
N ASP A 235 7.17 -9.91 27.62
CA ASP A 235 7.98 -11.13 27.55
C ASP A 235 9.28 -10.98 28.36
N TYR A 236 9.82 -9.76 28.45
CA TYR A 236 10.99 -9.45 29.28
C TYR A 236 10.65 -9.33 30.77
N ASN A 237 9.50 -8.76 31.14
CA ASN A 237 9.08 -8.58 32.54
C ASN A 237 8.32 -9.79 33.13
N ASN A 238 8.08 -10.86 32.37
CA ASN A 238 7.42 -12.05 32.89
C ASN A 238 8.48 -13.16 33.12
N PRO A 239 8.96 -13.38 34.36
CA PRO A 239 9.99 -14.38 34.66
C PRO A 239 9.53 -15.81 34.39
N TRP A 240 8.23 -16.01 34.14
CA TRP A 240 7.59 -17.32 34.00
C TRP A 240 7.26 -17.69 32.55
N SER A 241 7.51 -16.83 31.55
CA SER A 241 7.30 -17.17 30.13
C SER A 241 8.56 -17.69 29.42
N SER A 242 9.72 -17.70 30.09
CA SER A 242 10.94 -18.35 29.58
C SER A 242 11.06 -19.82 30.00
N SER A 243 10.12 -20.36 30.78
CA SER A 243 10.22 -21.71 31.37
C SER A 243 9.54 -22.83 30.56
N SER A 244 8.90 -22.53 29.42
CA SER A 244 8.25 -23.55 28.58
C SER A 244 8.84 -23.72 27.17
N ALA A 245 9.99 -23.11 26.86
CA ALA A 245 10.75 -23.43 25.66
C ALA A 245 11.88 -24.44 25.97
N TRP A 246 11.49 -25.63 26.42
CA TRP A 246 12.37 -26.80 26.31
C TRP A 246 12.46 -27.19 24.83
N GLY A 247 13.43 -26.61 24.14
CA GLY A 247 13.76 -26.97 22.76
C GLY A 247 13.87 -25.76 21.85
N GLY A 248 15.09 -25.25 21.67
CA GLY A 248 15.34 -24.22 20.67
C GLY A 248 16.64 -23.48 20.87
N TYR A 249 17.71 -24.02 20.28
CA TYR A 249 18.95 -23.31 20.02
C TYR A 249 18.66 -21.95 19.35
N GLY A 250 18.82 -20.86 20.10
CA GLY A 250 18.55 -19.50 19.64
C GLY A 250 19.38 -18.49 20.41
N ARG A 251 20.68 -18.75 20.53
CA ARG A 251 21.67 -17.91 21.20
C ARG A 251 21.82 -16.59 20.42
N ASN A 252 21.34 -15.49 21.01
CA ASN A 252 21.62 -14.14 20.53
C ASN A 252 23.09 -13.81 20.87
N GLN A 253 23.97 -13.83 19.86
CA GLN A 253 25.43 -13.83 20.02
C GLN A 253 26.09 -12.46 20.30
N ASN A 254 25.33 -11.41 20.62
CA ASN A 254 25.88 -10.07 20.83
C ASN A 254 25.66 -9.53 22.25
N GLN A 255 26.29 -10.16 23.24
CA GLN A 255 26.53 -9.53 24.54
C GLN A 255 28.02 -9.64 24.91
N PRO A 256 28.75 -8.52 24.96
CA PRO A 256 30.11 -8.51 25.48
C PRO A 256 30.07 -8.54 27.00
N ASN A 257 30.66 -9.60 27.57
CA ASN A 257 31.20 -9.65 28.93
C ASN A 257 30.16 -9.73 30.07
N GLU A 258 29.49 -10.88 30.19
CA GLU A 258 28.65 -11.17 31.35
C GLU A 258 29.49 -11.65 32.53
N ARG A 259 29.70 -10.75 33.50
CA ARG A 259 30.09 -11.11 34.87
C ARG A 259 28.84 -11.57 35.60
N ASN A 260 28.85 -12.76 36.20
CA ASN A 260 27.75 -13.22 37.04
C ASN A 260 27.59 -12.32 38.28
N ALA A 261 26.39 -12.31 38.88
CA ALA A 261 26.03 -11.53 40.08
C ALA A 261 26.96 -11.72 41.31
N HIS A 262 27.87 -12.68 41.26
CA HIS A 262 28.89 -12.99 42.28
C HIS A 262 30.32 -12.63 41.83
N GLY A 263 30.52 -11.81 40.79
CA GLY A 263 31.83 -11.32 40.36
C GLY A 263 32.76 -12.36 39.71
N ARG A 264 32.35 -13.61 39.56
CA ARG A 264 33.12 -14.66 38.87
C ARG A 264 32.97 -14.55 37.36
N GLN A 265 34.11 -14.56 36.65
CA GLN A 265 34.16 -14.69 35.19
C GLN A 265 33.52 -16.01 34.77
N VAL A 266 32.61 -15.96 33.80
CA VAL A 266 31.98 -17.14 33.21
C VAL A 266 32.86 -17.61 32.07
N ALA A 267 33.32 -18.86 32.11
CA ALA A 267 34.05 -19.45 31.00
C ALA A 267 33.15 -19.54 29.77
N LYS A 268 33.60 -18.98 28.64
CA LYS A 268 32.91 -19.06 27.36
C LYS A 268 33.08 -20.40 26.68
N HIS A 269 34.26 -21.00 26.85
CA HIS A 269 34.65 -22.27 26.23
C HIS A 269 34.82 -23.38 27.28
N LYS A 270 34.29 -24.57 26.95
CA LYS A 270 34.35 -25.76 27.81
C LYS A 270 34.40 -27.04 26.99
N CYS A 271 35.40 -27.89 27.25
CA CYS A 271 35.48 -29.20 26.60
C CYS A 271 34.38 -30.14 27.13
N CYS A 272 33.64 -30.78 26.22
CA CYS A 272 32.57 -31.70 26.58
C CYS A 272 33.03 -33.03 27.20
N ILE A 273 34.30 -33.44 27.00
CA ILE A 273 34.86 -34.68 27.53
C ILE A 273 35.47 -34.48 28.92
N CYS A 274 36.45 -33.58 29.04
CA CYS A 274 37.20 -33.39 30.29
C CYS A 274 36.71 -32.22 31.15
N GLY A 275 35.78 -31.41 30.65
CA GLY A 275 35.22 -30.27 31.40
C GLY A 275 36.17 -29.10 31.63
N ARG A 276 37.43 -29.15 31.13
CA ARG A 276 38.37 -28.03 31.17
C ARG A 276 37.80 -26.81 30.44
N THR A 277 38.10 -25.64 30.96
CA THR A 277 37.62 -24.35 30.43
C THR A 277 38.78 -23.42 30.12
N GLU A 278 38.53 -22.38 29.33
CA GLU A 278 39.52 -21.32 29.04
C GLU A 278 40.04 -20.62 30.31
N LEU A 279 39.27 -20.64 31.40
CA LEU A 279 39.67 -20.03 32.68
C LEU A 279 40.56 -20.96 33.51
N THR A 280 40.32 -22.27 33.46
CA THR A 280 41.13 -23.26 34.20
C THR A 280 42.42 -23.60 33.48
N ASN A 281 42.43 -23.52 32.14
CA ASN A 281 43.55 -23.89 31.29
C ASN A 281 43.64 -22.94 30.09
N PRO A 282 44.24 -21.75 30.28
CA PRO A 282 44.29 -20.70 29.24
C PRO A 282 45.19 -21.06 28.04
N GLU A 283 46.05 -22.06 28.17
CA GLU A 283 46.94 -22.53 27.09
C GLU A 283 46.24 -23.48 26.10
N LEU A 284 45.01 -23.93 26.40
CA LEU A 284 44.29 -24.88 25.55
C LEU A 284 43.38 -24.16 24.56
N ASP A 285 43.52 -24.54 23.28
CA ASP A 285 42.58 -24.15 22.23
C ASP A 285 41.32 -25.00 22.29
N PHE A 286 40.16 -24.35 22.20
CA PHE A 286 38.85 -25.01 22.09
C PHE A 286 38.32 -24.90 20.66
N ARG A 287 37.94 -26.03 20.06
CA ARG A 287 37.43 -26.09 18.68
C ARG A 287 36.20 -26.99 18.58
N TYR A 288 35.38 -26.72 17.57
CA TYR A 288 34.21 -27.54 17.23
C TYR A 288 34.59 -28.67 16.30
N CYS A 289 33.97 -29.84 16.48
CA CYS A 289 34.06 -30.91 15.49
C CYS A 289 32.96 -30.72 14.43
N THR A 290 33.35 -30.65 13.16
CA THR A 290 32.41 -30.51 12.03
C THR A 290 31.56 -31.76 11.77
N LYS A 291 31.96 -32.92 12.29
CA LYS A 291 31.27 -34.20 12.11
C LYS A 291 30.29 -34.54 13.23
N CYS A 292 30.34 -33.81 14.36
CA CYS A 292 29.41 -34.01 15.47
C CYS A 292 28.13 -33.22 15.23
N ASN A 293 27.00 -33.80 15.63
CA ASN A 293 25.71 -33.14 15.55
C ASN A 293 25.50 -32.26 16.80
N GLY A 294 25.45 -30.94 16.61
CA GLY A 294 25.33 -29.95 17.69
C GLY A 294 26.61 -29.14 17.96
N HIS A 295 26.53 -28.20 18.90
CA HIS A 295 27.61 -27.25 19.21
C HIS A 295 28.54 -27.77 20.33
N TYR A 296 29.14 -28.94 20.14
CA TYR A 296 30.11 -29.49 21.10
C TYR A 296 31.52 -28.94 20.84
N GLU A 297 32.11 -28.34 21.87
CA GLU A 297 33.50 -27.88 21.87
C GLU A 297 34.43 -28.92 22.52
N TYR A 298 35.61 -29.08 21.95
CA TYR A 298 36.66 -29.98 22.40
C TYR A 298 37.95 -29.19 22.58
N CYS A 299 38.73 -29.51 23.63
CA CYS A 299 40.11 -29.02 23.71
C CYS A 299 40.99 -29.74 22.68
N SER A 300 42.17 -29.19 22.36
CA SER A 300 43.18 -29.77 21.47
C SER A 300 43.39 -31.28 21.66
N ASP A 301 43.46 -31.74 22.91
CA ASP A 301 43.72 -33.14 23.27
C ASP A 301 42.57 -34.09 22.94
N HIS A 302 41.33 -33.58 22.92
CA HIS A 302 40.10 -34.37 22.73
C HIS A 302 39.46 -34.16 21.35
N LEU A 303 39.92 -33.19 20.58
CA LEU A 303 39.38 -32.87 19.26
C LEU A 303 39.51 -34.04 18.28
N PHE A 304 40.55 -34.89 18.41
CA PHE A 304 40.80 -36.00 17.51
C PHE A 304 40.56 -37.39 18.12
N THR A 305 40.27 -37.46 19.42
CA THR A 305 40.09 -38.72 20.16
C THR A 305 38.66 -38.94 20.64
N HIS A 306 37.76 -38.00 20.39
CA HIS A 306 36.34 -38.13 20.76
C HIS A 306 35.57 -39.07 19.83
N THR A 307 34.57 -39.76 20.40
CA THR A 307 33.56 -40.47 19.64
C THR A 307 32.54 -39.46 19.11
N HIS A 308 32.28 -39.50 17.80
CA HIS A 308 31.32 -38.56 17.19
C HIS A 308 29.91 -38.81 17.71
N VAL A 309 29.31 -37.75 18.27
CA VAL A 309 27.89 -37.74 18.63
C VAL A 309 27.10 -37.53 17.34
N LYS A 310 26.28 -38.53 16.98
CA LYS A 310 25.41 -38.51 15.79
C LYS A 310 24.07 -37.85 16.08
#